data_AF-A0A1Z9BIM7-F1
#
_entry.id   AF-A0A1Z9BIM7-F1
#
_cell.length_a   1.000
_cell.length_b   1.000
_cell.length_c   1.000
_cell.angle_alpha   90.00
_cell.angle_beta   90.00
_cell.angle_gamma   90.00
#
_symmetry.space_group_name_H-M   'P 1'
#
loop_
_entity.id
_entity.type
_entity.pdbx_description
1 polymer ?
#
loop_
_entity_poly.entity_id
_entity_poly.type
_entity_poly.pdbx_seq_one_letter_code
_entity_poly.pdbx_strand_id
1 'polypeptide(L)'
;MPGTLADQIGESESLLVFLRHFGCIFCREMVADIRAAKEADPDYPKVLFFFQGTPTEGRAFLRRDWPDVRAIADAEQKFYEDFGVNQGNFLQIFGPRALLSTPRARAKGHSPGERSGDILRMPGLFWVRGAEILWAHRFRHQADHPDFKQLPALAREGAHSLGP
;
A
#
# COMPACT_ATOMS: atom_id res chain seq x y z
N MET A 1 8.68 2.24 -17.45
CA MET A 1 8.79 3.41 -18.32
C MET A 1 8.63 4.65 -17.45
N PRO A 2 9.53 5.63 -17.52
CA PRO A 2 9.34 6.92 -16.85
C PRO A 2 8.13 7.64 -17.48
N GLY A 3 7.40 8.42 -16.67
CA GLY A 3 6.20 9.15 -17.07
C GLY A 3 5.53 9.80 -15.85
N THR A 4 4.46 10.56 -16.09
CA THR A 4 3.64 11.14 -15.02
C THR A 4 2.84 10.07 -14.29
N LEU A 5 2.27 10.39 -13.12
CA LEU A 5 1.35 9.47 -12.44
C LEU A 5 0.14 9.12 -13.32
N ALA A 6 -0.40 10.10 -14.05
CA ALA A 6 -1.50 9.89 -14.99
C ALA A 6 -1.13 8.85 -16.07
N ASP A 7 0.10 8.88 -16.59
CA ASP A 7 0.58 7.86 -17.56
C ASP A 7 0.66 6.45 -16.95
N GLN A 8 0.87 6.33 -15.64
CA GLN A 8 0.95 5.03 -14.97
C GLN A 8 -0.42 4.40 -14.70
N ILE A 9 -1.44 5.22 -14.40
CA ILE A 9 -2.78 4.75 -13.98
C ILE A 9 -3.80 4.78 -15.12
N GLY A 10 -3.69 5.76 -16.02
CA GLY A 10 -4.66 6.03 -17.09
C GLY A 10 -6.07 6.31 -16.56
N GLU A 11 -7.08 6.08 -17.40
CA GLU A 11 -8.50 6.29 -17.06
C GLU A 11 -9.17 5.09 -16.37
N SER A 12 -8.44 3.97 -16.24
CA SER A 12 -8.93 2.74 -15.61
C SER A 12 -8.78 2.79 -14.09
N GLU A 13 -9.60 2.01 -13.38
CA GLU A 13 -9.48 1.86 -11.94
C GLU A 13 -8.11 1.30 -11.53
N SER A 14 -7.50 1.94 -10.52
CA SER A 14 -6.20 1.58 -9.98
C SER A 14 -6.22 1.61 -8.46
N LEU A 15 -5.50 0.68 -7.85
CA LEU A 15 -5.22 0.63 -6.42
C LEU A 15 -3.82 1.19 -6.17
N LEU A 16 -3.75 2.36 -5.55
CA LEU A 16 -2.52 3.01 -5.13
C LEU A 16 -2.17 2.56 -3.71
N VAL A 17 -0.97 2.02 -3.52
CA VAL A 17 -0.56 1.42 -2.25
C VAL A 17 0.73 2.08 -1.75
N PHE A 18 0.63 2.89 -0.72
CA PHE A 18 1.75 3.60 -0.11
C PHE A 18 2.35 2.74 1.01
N LEU A 19 3.55 2.20 0.77
CA LEU A 19 4.29 1.41 1.75
C LEU A 19 4.97 2.32 2.77
N ARG A 20 5.17 1.81 3.99
CA ARG A 20 5.82 2.58 5.07
C ARG A 20 7.33 2.62 4.90
N HIS A 21 7.96 1.45 4.96
CA HIS A 21 9.41 1.27 4.84
C HIS A 21 9.75 -0.18 4.54
N PHE A 22 10.94 -0.44 3.99
CA PHE A 22 11.35 -1.79 3.57
C PHE A 22 11.56 -2.79 4.71
N GLY A 23 11.78 -2.29 5.92
CA GLY A 23 11.87 -3.11 7.13
C GLY A 23 10.52 -3.57 7.70
N CYS A 24 9.40 -3.06 7.20
CA CYS A 24 8.08 -3.30 7.80
C CYS A 24 7.56 -4.69 7.40
N ILE A 25 7.39 -5.56 8.40
CA ILE A 25 6.81 -6.89 8.21
C ILE A 25 5.38 -6.83 7.62
N PHE A 26 4.60 -5.82 8.01
CA PHE A 26 3.24 -5.61 7.50
C PHE A 26 3.23 -5.09 6.07
N CYS A 27 4.25 -4.34 5.63
CA CYS A 27 4.38 -3.99 4.22
C CYS A 27 4.64 -5.22 3.35
N ARG A 28 5.43 -6.18 3.82
CA ARG A 28 5.65 -7.46 3.12
C ARG A 28 4.36 -8.29 3.05
N GLU A 29 3.67 -8.38 4.18
CA GLU A 29 2.35 -9.03 4.24
C GLU A 29 1.36 -8.39 3.28
N MET A 30 1.26 -7.05 3.25
CA MET A 30 0.35 -6.33 2.37
C MET A 30 0.68 -6.57 0.88
N VAL A 31 1.95 -6.57 0.49
CA VAL A 31 2.33 -6.91 -0.90
C VAL A 31 1.88 -8.33 -1.27
N ALA A 32 2.11 -9.30 -0.39
CA ALA A 32 1.73 -10.70 -0.63
C ALA A 32 0.20 -10.89 -0.66
N ASP A 33 -0.53 -10.28 0.28
CA ASP A 33 -1.98 -10.39 0.36
C ASP A 33 -2.67 -9.72 -0.84
N ILE A 34 -2.20 -8.54 -1.28
CA ILE A 34 -2.73 -7.85 -2.48
C ILE A 34 -2.43 -8.67 -3.73
N ARG A 35 -1.24 -9.27 -3.83
CA ARG A 35 -0.90 -10.16 -4.96
C ARG A 35 -1.89 -11.33 -5.04
N ALA A 36 -2.11 -12.01 -3.92
CA ALA A 36 -3.03 -13.15 -3.85
C ALA A 36 -4.47 -12.74 -4.19
N ALA A 37 -4.93 -11.57 -3.75
CA ALA A 37 -6.25 -11.04 -4.11
C ALA A 37 -6.34 -10.75 -5.62
N LYS A 38 -5.31 -10.11 -6.19
CA LYS A 38 -5.26 -9.82 -7.63
C LYS A 38 -5.20 -11.09 -8.48
N GLU A 39 -4.44 -12.11 -8.08
CA GLU A 39 -4.35 -13.38 -8.82
C GLU A 39 -5.66 -14.18 -8.76
N ALA A 40 -6.48 -13.98 -7.72
CA ALA A 40 -7.76 -14.66 -7.56
C ALA A 40 -8.93 -13.98 -8.30
N ASP A 41 -8.78 -12.72 -8.72
CA ASP A 41 -9.84 -11.92 -9.35
C ASP A 41 -9.32 -11.25 -10.64
N PRO A 42 -9.74 -11.73 -11.83
CA PRO A 42 -9.37 -11.13 -13.11
C PRO A 42 -9.78 -9.65 -13.25
N ASP A 43 -10.84 -9.24 -12.55
CA ASP A 43 -11.37 -7.86 -12.59
C ASP A 43 -10.72 -6.96 -11.53
N TYR A 44 -9.76 -7.49 -10.76
CA TYR A 44 -9.03 -6.72 -9.76
C TYR A 44 -8.22 -5.59 -10.44
N PRO A 45 -8.28 -4.35 -9.91
CA PRO A 45 -7.69 -3.19 -10.56
C PRO A 45 -6.19 -3.33 -10.76
N LYS A 46 -5.64 -2.42 -11.56
CA LYS A 46 -4.19 -2.24 -11.65
C LYS A 46 -3.66 -1.86 -10.27
N VAL A 47 -2.54 -2.43 -9.86
CA VAL A 47 -1.91 -2.12 -8.56
C VAL A 47 -0.63 -1.35 -8.81
N LEU A 48 -0.47 -0.23 -8.11
CA LEU A 48 0.71 0.62 -8.17
C LEU A 48 1.22 0.91 -6.76
N PHE A 49 2.41 0.41 -6.44
CA PHE A 49 3.03 0.65 -5.14
C PHE A 49 3.84 1.95 -5.13
N PHE A 50 3.87 2.62 -3.99
CA PHE A 50 4.74 3.77 -3.69
C PHE A 50 5.61 3.40 -2.50
N PHE A 51 6.88 3.77 -2.54
CA PHE A 51 7.81 3.49 -1.45
C PHE A 51 8.83 4.61 -1.29
N GLN A 52 9.33 4.73 -0.07
CA GLN A 52 10.41 5.64 0.27
C GLN A 52 11.75 4.95 -0.01
N GLY A 53 12.52 5.47 -0.97
CA GLY A 53 13.83 4.94 -1.32
C GLY A 53 14.06 4.95 -2.81
N THR A 54 15.12 4.28 -3.23
CA THR A 54 15.54 4.21 -4.63
C THR A 54 14.84 3.07 -5.40
N PRO A 55 14.74 3.15 -6.74
CA PRO A 55 14.23 2.05 -7.55
C PRO A 55 14.97 0.72 -7.33
N THR A 56 16.26 0.77 -7.01
CA THR A 56 17.07 -0.43 -6.74
C THR A 56 16.65 -1.11 -5.45
N GLU A 57 16.46 -0.35 -4.38
CA GLU A 57 15.98 -0.89 -3.09
C GLU A 57 14.55 -1.42 -3.21
N GLY A 58 13.67 -0.69 -3.91
CA GLY A 58 12.30 -1.14 -4.17
C GLY A 58 12.25 -2.48 -4.92
N ARG A 59 13.06 -2.64 -5.98
CA ARG A 59 13.20 -3.92 -6.68
C ARG A 59 13.68 -5.03 -5.74
N ALA A 60 14.68 -4.76 -4.91
CA ALA A 60 15.20 -5.73 -3.96
C ALA A 60 14.14 -6.15 -2.92
N PHE A 61 13.34 -5.19 -2.44
CA PHE A 61 12.24 -5.44 -1.51
C PHE A 61 11.14 -6.30 -2.11
N LEU A 62 10.71 -5.99 -3.35
CA LEU A 62 9.60 -6.64 -4.06
C LEU A 62 9.97 -8.00 -4.65
N ARG A 63 11.26 -8.26 -4.91
CA ARG A 63 11.75 -9.47 -5.60
C ARG A 63 11.19 -10.79 -5.05
N ARG A 64 11.03 -10.90 -3.73
CA ARG A 64 10.54 -12.13 -3.10
C ARG A 64 9.03 -12.31 -3.28
N ASP A 65 8.27 -11.24 -3.02
CA ASP A 65 6.83 -11.34 -2.82
C ASP A 65 6.07 -11.00 -4.12
N TRP A 66 6.57 -10.08 -4.96
CA TRP A 66 5.97 -9.73 -6.25
C TRP A 66 6.98 -9.02 -7.21
N PRO A 67 7.85 -9.76 -7.92
CA PRO A 67 8.98 -9.19 -8.66
C PRO A 67 8.58 -8.27 -9.84
N ASP A 68 7.46 -8.59 -10.51
CA ASP A 68 7.03 -7.89 -11.73
C ASP A 68 6.00 -6.78 -11.47
N VAL A 69 5.72 -6.46 -10.21
CA VAL A 69 4.75 -5.42 -9.88
C VAL A 69 5.26 -4.03 -10.24
N ARG A 70 4.32 -3.16 -10.63
CA ARG A 70 4.61 -1.75 -10.88
C ARG A 70 4.73 -1.01 -9.56
N ALA A 71 5.77 -0.20 -9.46
CA ALA A 71 6.03 0.62 -8.29
C ALA A 71 6.76 1.91 -8.64
N ILE A 72 6.53 2.95 -7.84
CA ILE A 72 7.14 4.28 -7.92
C ILE A 72 8.02 4.47 -6.69
N ALA A 73 9.26 4.87 -6.94
CA ALA A 73 10.18 5.36 -5.93
C ALA A 73 9.85 6.83 -5.63
N ASP A 74 9.47 7.14 -4.40
CA ASP A 74 9.16 8.49 -3.93
C ASP A 74 10.01 8.81 -2.69
N ALA A 75 11.32 8.96 -2.91
CA ALA A 75 12.28 9.21 -1.84
C ALA A 75 12.04 10.55 -1.11
N GLU A 76 11.52 11.55 -1.83
CA GLU A 76 11.18 12.87 -1.29
C GLU A 76 9.78 12.92 -0.67
N GLN A 77 9.01 11.82 -0.75
CA GLN A 77 7.68 11.66 -0.16
C GLN A 77 6.62 12.65 -0.68
N LYS A 78 6.81 13.19 -1.88
CA LYS A 78 5.89 14.18 -2.48
C LYS A 78 4.50 13.60 -2.70
N PHE A 79 4.40 12.37 -3.21
CA PHE A 79 3.11 11.71 -3.36
C PHE A 79 2.48 11.38 -2.01
N TYR A 80 3.29 11.05 -0.99
CA TYR A 80 2.75 10.82 0.36
C TYR A 80 2.10 12.10 0.91
N GLU A 81 2.75 13.25 0.72
CA GLU A 81 2.22 14.54 1.15
C GLU A 81 0.95 14.92 0.35
N ASP A 82 0.99 14.81 -0.98
CA ASP A 82 -0.13 15.14 -1.86
C ASP A 82 -1.37 14.28 -1.59
N PHE A 83 -1.19 13.00 -1.22
CA PHE A 83 -2.27 12.09 -0.83
C PHE A 83 -2.64 12.17 0.66
N GLY A 84 -2.02 13.06 1.44
CA GLY A 84 -2.28 13.22 2.87
C GLY A 84 -1.88 12.02 3.72
N VAL A 85 -0.96 11.18 3.25
CA VAL A 85 -0.40 10.04 3.98
C VAL A 85 0.63 10.53 4.98
N ASN A 86 0.15 10.94 6.14
CA ASN A 86 0.95 11.56 7.20
C ASN A 86 1.75 10.55 8.04
N GLN A 87 2.64 11.08 8.88
CA GLN A 87 3.25 10.30 9.95
C GLN A 87 2.20 9.86 10.98
N GLY A 88 2.36 8.65 11.49
CA GLY A 88 1.52 8.11 12.55
C GLY A 88 2.03 8.54 13.92
N ASN A 89 1.14 8.59 14.90
CA ASN A 89 1.57 8.76 16.29
C ASN A 89 2.23 7.48 16.83
N PHE A 90 3.02 7.61 17.91
CA PHE A 90 3.79 6.48 18.46
C PHE A 90 2.91 5.26 18.80
N LEU A 91 1.66 5.47 19.22
CA LEU A 91 0.70 4.41 19.53
C LEU A 91 0.15 3.70 18.28
N GLN A 92 0.07 4.35 17.13
CA GLN A 92 -0.33 3.72 15.87
C GLN A 92 0.77 2.83 15.28
N ILE A 93 2.03 3.09 15.65
CA ILE A 93 3.22 2.45 15.07
C ILE A 93 3.76 1.37 16.00
N PHE A 94 3.96 1.70 17.26
CA PHE A 94 4.52 0.80 18.28
C PHE A 94 3.48 0.36 19.32
N GLY A 95 2.20 0.69 19.12
CA GLY A 95 1.17 0.33 20.07
C GLY A 95 0.89 -1.17 20.14
N PRO A 96 0.23 -1.62 21.22
CA PRO A 96 -0.01 -3.02 21.49
C PRO A 96 -0.78 -3.73 20.36
N ARG A 97 -1.69 -3.04 19.67
CA ARG A 97 -2.42 -3.60 18.51
C ARG A 97 -1.50 -3.97 17.33
N ALA A 98 -0.48 -3.16 17.07
CA ALA A 98 0.53 -3.45 16.06
C ALA A 98 1.41 -4.64 16.47
N LEU A 99 1.80 -4.70 17.75
CA LEU A 99 2.61 -5.80 18.28
C LEU A 99 1.84 -7.13 18.25
N LEU A 100 0.57 -7.14 18.67
CA LEU A 100 -0.32 -8.31 18.64
C LEU A 100 -0.58 -8.85 17.23
N SER A 101 -0.36 -8.03 16.19
CA SER A 101 -0.50 -8.45 14.79
C SER A 101 0.77 -9.11 14.24
N THR A 102 1.90 -9.03 14.95
CA THR A 102 3.19 -9.58 14.51
C THR A 102 3.19 -11.11 14.35
N PRO A 103 2.53 -11.91 15.23
CA PRO A 103 2.42 -13.35 15.03
C PRO A 103 1.74 -13.73 13.71
N ARG A 104 0.71 -12.98 13.26
CA ARG A 104 0.02 -13.21 11.98
C ARG A 104 0.99 -13.12 10.81
N ALA A 105 1.74 -12.03 10.74
CA ALA A 105 2.67 -11.82 9.64
C ALA A 105 3.86 -12.80 9.69
N ARG A 106 4.30 -13.23 10.89
CA ARG A 106 5.32 -14.28 11.05
C ARG A 106 4.82 -15.66 10.62
N ALA A 107 3.57 -16.01 10.93
CA ALA A 107 2.96 -17.25 10.50
C ALA A 107 2.88 -17.35 8.96
N LYS A 108 2.78 -16.20 8.27
CA LYS A 108 2.87 -16.09 6.81
C LYS A 108 4.31 -16.10 6.26
N GLY A 109 5.32 -16.31 7.11
CA GLY A 109 6.73 -16.39 6.69
C GLY A 109 7.41 -15.03 6.47
N HIS A 110 6.83 -13.93 6.95
CA HIS A 110 7.46 -12.62 6.87
C HIS A 110 8.29 -12.32 8.13
N SER A 111 9.45 -11.68 7.93
CA SER A 111 10.32 -11.19 8.98
C SER A 111 10.52 -9.68 8.86
N PRO A 112 10.78 -8.98 9.97
CA PRO A 112 11.24 -7.59 9.92
C PRO A 112 12.56 -7.51 9.13
N GLY A 113 12.69 -6.49 8.29
CA GLY A 113 13.94 -6.16 7.61
C GLY A 113 14.65 -4.98 8.26
N GLU A 114 15.76 -4.57 7.67
CA GLU A 114 16.46 -3.34 8.07
C GLU A 114 15.55 -2.12 7.92
N ARG A 115 15.58 -1.23 8.91
CA ARG A 115 14.73 -0.04 8.95
C ARG A 115 15.44 1.07 8.16
N SER A 116 14.90 1.42 7.00
CA SER A 116 15.35 2.56 6.19
C SER A 116 14.17 3.49 5.88
N GLY A 117 14.45 4.77 5.62
CA GLY A 117 13.43 5.80 5.41
C GLY A 117 12.74 6.28 6.70
N ASP A 118 11.66 7.01 6.54
CA ASP A 118 10.82 7.51 7.62
C ASP A 118 9.99 6.38 8.24
N ILE A 119 10.52 5.82 9.33
CA ILE A 119 9.88 4.76 10.11
C ILE A 119 8.57 5.20 10.76
N LEU A 120 8.26 6.51 10.80
CA LEU A 120 7.03 7.03 11.39
C LEU A 120 5.89 7.15 10.36
N ARG A 121 6.18 7.02 9.06
CA ARG A 121 5.16 7.17 8.01
C ARG A 121 4.06 6.11 8.13
N MET A 122 2.80 6.49 7.97
CA MET A 122 1.68 5.53 7.89
C MET A 122 1.56 4.92 6.50
N PRO A 123 0.96 3.73 6.37
CA PRO A 123 0.59 3.22 5.06
C PRO A 123 -0.62 3.99 4.52
N GLY A 124 -0.76 3.99 3.20
CA GLY A 124 -1.90 4.58 2.49
C GLY A 124 -2.43 3.61 1.45
N LEU A 125 -3.74 3.63 1.22
CA LEU A 125 -4.42 2.74 0.28
C LEU A 125 -5.59 3.49 -0.33
N PHE A 126 -5.51 3.72 -1.63
CA PHE A 126 -6.48 4.54 -2.36
C PHE A 126 -6.94 3.80 -3.61
N TRP A 127 -8.25 3.73 -3.79
CA TRP A 127 -8.86 3.30 -5.03
C TRP A 127 -9.16 4.53 -5.87
N VAL A 128 -8.59 4.60 -7.06
CA VAL A 128 -8.68 5.79 -7.93
C VAL A 128 -9.18 5.44 -9.32
N ARG A 129 -9.75 6.41 -10.01
CA ARG A 129 -10.05 6.38 -11.44
C ARG A 129 -9.60 7.71 -12.05
N GLY A 130 -8.58 7.67 -12.90
CA GLY A 130 -7.92 8.90 -13.35
C GLY A 130 -7.40 9.71 -12.15
N ALA A 131 -7.79 10.97 -12.06
CA ALA A 131 -7.43 11.85 -10.95
C ALA A 131 -8.37 11.77 -9.73
N GLU A 132 -9.45 11.00 -9.80
CA GLU A 132 -10.47 10.92 -8.76
C GLU A 132 -10.17 9.80 -7.75
N ILE A 133 -10.27 10.09 -6.45
CA ILE A 133 -10.23 9.09 -5.38
C ILE A 133 -11.66 8.61 -5.11
N LEU A 134 -11.94 7.37 -5.49
CA LEU A 134 -13.25 6.73 -5.28
C LEU A 134 -13.40 6.17 -3.87
N TRP A 135 -12.29 5.73 -3.25
CA TRP A 135 -12.27 5.18 -1.90
C TRP A 135 -10.87 5.25 -1.29
N ALA A 136 -10.79 5.36 0.03
CA ALA A 136 -9.52 5.32 0.76
C ALA A 136 -9.66 4.51 2.07
N HIS A 137 -8.64 3.71 2.39
CA HIS A 137 -8.60 3.00 3.68
C HIS A 137 -8.02 3.88 4.77
N ARG A 138 -8.79 4.07 5.85
CA ARG A 138 -8.32 4.78 7.04
C ARG A 138 -7.61 3.81 7.99
N PHE A 139 -6.30 3.65 7.83
CA PHE A 139 -5.49 2.81 8.71
C PHE A 139 -5.53 3.31 10.17
N ARG A 140 -5.95 2.44 11.09
CA ARG A 140 -5.87 2.71 12.54
C ARG A 140 -4.49 2.46 13.11
N HIS A 141 -3.73 1.55 12.51
CA HIS A 141 -2.33 1.24 12.85
C HIS A 141 -1.65 0.55 11.65
N GLN A 142 -0.33 0.35 11.72
CA GLN A 142 0.48 -0.20 10.63
C GLN A 142 0.16 -1.65 10.18
N ALA A 143 -0.75 -2.34 10.86
CA ALA A 143 -1.13 -3.74 10.58
C ALA A 143 -2.63 -3.90 10.25
N ASP A 144 -3.35 -2.78 10.20
CA ASP A 144 -4.79 -2.69 9.96
C ASP A 144 -5.09 -2.82 8.47
N HIS A 145 -4.83 -4.01 7.92
CA HIS A 145 -5.11 -4.30 6.51
C HIS A 145 -6.60 -4.56 6.33
N PRO A 146 -7.24 -4.00 5.29
CA PRO A 146 -8.59 -4.42 4.89
C PRO A 146 -8.54 -5.85 4.32
N ASP A 147 -9.71 -6.46 4.14
CA ASP A 147 -9.80 -7.69 3.34
C ASP A 147 -9.58 -7.32 1.86
N PHE A 148 -8.37 -7.57 1.37
CA PHE A 148 -7.99 -7.26 -0.01
C PHE A 148 -8.87 -7.97 -1.04
N LYS A 149 -9.45 -9.14 -0.72
CA LYS A 149 -10.35 -9.84 -1.65
C LYS A 149 -11.69 -9.14 -1.83
N GLN A 150 -12.13 -8.40 -0.81
CA GLN A 150 -13.40 -7.67 -0.83
C GLN A 150 -13.25 -6.22 -1.26
N LEU A 151 -12.03 -5.73 -1.47
CA LEU A 151 -11.78 -4.34 -1.86
C LEU A 151 -12.55 -3.89 -3.11
N PRO A 152 -12.66 -4.68 -4.20
CA PRO A 152 -13.46 -4.27 -5.35
C PRO A 152 -14.93 -4.01 -5.01
N ALA A 153 -15.53 -4.80 -4.10
CA ALA A 153 -16.90 -4.57 -3.65
C ALA A 153 -16.98 -3.30 -2.78
N LEU A 154 -16.08 -3.17 -1.79
CA LEU A 154 -16.03 -2.03 -0.88
C LEU A 154 -15.82 -0.69 -1.61
N ALA A 155 -14.96 -0.66 -2.63
CA ALA A 155 -14.71 0.54 -3.41
C ALA A 155 -15.94 0.98 -4.21
N ARG A 156 -16.70 0.03 -4.77
CA ARG A 156 -17.94 0.31 -5.51
C ARG A 156 -19.08 0.80 -4.60
N GLU A 157 -19.15 0.28 -3.38
CA GLU A 157 -20.09 0.76 -2.36
C GLU A 157 -19.71 2.16 -1.85
N GLY A 158 -18.41 2.39 -1.59
CA GLY A 158 -17.88 3.68 -1.14
C GLY A 158 -18.06 4.80 -2.17
N ALA A 159 -17.88 4.49 -3.46
CA ALA A 159 -18.12 5.45 -4.55
C ALA A 159 -19.58 5.95 -4.60
N HIS A 160 -20.56 5.13 -4.18
CA HIS A 160 -21.96 5.56 -4.10
C HIS A 160 -22.26 6.47 -2.91
N SER A 161 -21.41 6.48 -1.88
CA SER A 161 -21.58 7.34 -0.70
C SER A 161 -20.90 8.72 -0.83
N LEU A 162 -20.18 8.95 -1.93
CA LEU A 162 -19.38 10.16 -2.19
C LEU A 162 -19.97 11.07 -3.27
N GLY A 163 -21.25 10.95 -3.65
CA GLY A 163 -21.85 11.91 -4.57
C GLY A 163 -23.32 12.20 -4.33
N PRO A 164 -23.83 13.33 -4.87
CA PRO A 164 -23.22 14.67 -4.98
C PRO A 164 -23.36 15.50 -3.69
#